data_AF-A0A8T3RN27-F1
#
_entry.id   AF-A0A8T3RN27-F1
#
_cell.length_a   1.000
_cell.length_b   1.000
_cell.length_c   1.000
_cell.angle_alpha   90.00
_cell.angle_beta   90.00
_cell.angle_gamma   90.00
#
_symmetry.space_group_name_H-M   'P 1'
#
loop_
_entity.id
_entity.type
_entity.pdbx_description
1 polymer ?
#
loop_
_entity_poly.entity_id
_entity_poly.type
_entity_poly.pdbx_seq_one_letter_code
_entity_poly.pdbx_strand_id
1 'polypeptide(L)' 'SMDGQLVEIIELREHPWFIGCQFHPEFTSTPRDGHPLFTGYIQAALAYRIGQHPKLRDAVM' A
#
# COMPACT_ATOMS: atom_id res chain seq x y z
N SER A 1 8.11 -8.60 14.62
CA SER A 1 9.37 -8.97 15.28
C SER A 1 9.58 -10.49 15.24
N MET A 2 10.80 -10.99 15.50
CA MET A 2 11.07 -12.44 15.46
C MET A 2 10.28 -13.24 16.51
N ASP A 3 9.80 -12.58 17.56
CA ASP A 3 8.98 -13.14 18.64
C ASP A 3 7.47 -12.85 18.50
N GLY A 4 7.06 -12.14 17.44
CA GLY A 4 5.65 -11.83 17.16
C GLY A 4 4.99 -10.83 18.12
N GLN A 5 5.74 -10.19 19.03
CA GLN A 5 5.19 -9.26 20.02
C GLN A 5 4.98 -7.84 19.49
N LEU A 6 5.67 -7.48 18.41
CA LEU A 6 5.58 -6.15 17.80
C LEU A 6 4.79 -6.19 16.49
N VAL A 7 3.87 -5.24 16.36
CA VAL A 7 3.14 -4.98 15.11
C VAL A 7 4.08 -4.26 14.14
N GLU A 8 4.40 -4.91 13.03
CA GLU A 8 5.32 -4.39 12.01
C GLU A 8 4.59 -3.68 10.86
N ILE A 9 3.41 -4.19 10.51
CA ILE A 9 2.59 -3.73 9.39
C ILE A 9 1.12 -3.75 9.79
N ILE A 10 0.37 -2.73 9.38
CA ILE A 10 -1.09 -2.68 9.48
C ILE A 10 -1.73 -2.41 8.12
N GLU A 11 -2.94 -2.94 7.93
CA GLU A 11 -3.78 -2.69 6.76
C GLU A 11 -5.21 -2.31 7.21
N LEU A 12 -5.87 -1.45 6.44
CA LEU A 12 -7.26 -1.06 6.70
C LEU A 12 -8.17 -1.63 5.62
N ARG A 13 -8.99 -2.63 5.99
CA ARG A 13 -9.85 -3.38 5.05
C ARG A 13 -10.81 -2.50 4.25
N GLU A 14 -11.31 -1.43 4.83
CA GLU A 14 -12.32 -0.55 4.20
C GLU A 14 -11.70 0.51 3.28
N HIS A 15 -10.38 0.68 3.31
CA HIS A 15 -9.69 1.60 2.44
C HIS A 15 -9.28 0.89 1.12
N PRO A 16 -9.32 1.57 -0.04
CA PRO A 16 -8.93 0.98 -1.33
C PRO A 16 -7.48 0.47 -1.32
N TRP A 17 -6.57 1.25 -0.76
CA TRP A 17 -5.17 0.87 -0.54
C TRP A 17 -4.63 1.56 0.69
N PHE A 18 -4.36 0.81 1.77
CA PHE A 18 -3.82 1.37 3.01
C PHE A 18 -2.85 0.39 3.63
N ILE A 19 -1.59 0.83 3.76
CA ILE A 19 -0.53 0.10 4.43
C ILE A 19 0.22 1.09 5.32
N GLY A 20 0.42 0.73 6.60
CA GLY A 20 1.35 1.40 7.50
C GLY A 20 2.42 0.42 7.94
N CYS A 21 3.69 0.82 7.94
CA CYS A 21 4.81 0.00 8.43
C CYS A 21 5.61 0.76 9.50
N GLN A 22 6.19 0.00 10.44
CA GLN A 22 7.02 0.56 11.51
C GLN A 22 8.48 0.82 11.05
N PHE A 23 8.97 0.00 10.12
CA PHE A 23 10.30 0.12 9.55
C PHE A 23 10.37 1.16 8.41
N HIS A 24 11.60 1.41 7.94
CA HIS A 24 11.93 2.41 6.92
C HIS A 24 12.18 1.77 5.53
N PRO A 25 11.13 1.52 4.71
CA PRO A 25 11.26 0.94 3.37
C PRO A 25 12.02 1.82 2.37
N GLU A 26 12.22 3.10 2.68
CA GLU A 26 13.00 4.03 1.88
C GLU A 26 14.48 3.62 1.75
N PHE A 27 15.06 3.00 2.78
CA PHE A 27 16.47 2.63 2.78
C PHE A 27 16.78 1.40 1.93
N THR A 28 15.77 0.59 1.61
CA THR A 28 15.89 -0.60 0.74
C THR A 28 15.33 -0.35 -0.66
N SER A 29 14.84 0.85 -0.94
CA SER A 29 14.39 1.28 -2.27
C SER A 29 15.58 1.67 -3.15
N THR A 30 15.57 1.27 -4.42
CA THR A 30 16.61 1.65 -5.39
C THR A 30 15.99 2.39 -6.59
N PRO A 31 16.78 3.20 -7.33
CA PRO A 31 16.27 3.92 -8.50
C PRO A 31 15.77 3.03 -9.65
N ARG A 32 16.20 1.75 -9.73
CA ARG A 32 15.81 0.84 -10.81
C ARG A 32 14.51 0.11 -10.51
N ASP A 33 14.38 -0.42 -9.30
CA ASP A 33 13.31 -1.36 -8.98
C ASP A 33 12.26 -0.74 -8.04
N GLY A 34 12.65 0.23 -7.21
CA GLY A 34 11.79 0.80 -6.16
C GLY A 34 11.39 -0.21 -5.09
N HIS A 35 11.09 0.26 -3.87
CA HIS A 35 10.51 -0.65 -2.87
C HIS A 35 9.07 -1.00 -3.25
N PRO A 36 8.63 -2.28 -3.13
CA PRO A 36 7.29 -2.70 -3.50
C PRO A 36 6.15 -1.89 -2.86
N LEU A 37 6.34 -1.42 -1.62
CA LEU A 37 5.35 -0.55 -0.95
C LEU A 37 5.13 0.78 -1.70
N PHE A 38 6.19 1.40 -2.24
CA PHE A 38 6.06 2.64 -2.99
C PHE A 38 5.47 2.39 -4.37
N THR A 39 5.94 1.36 -5.07
CA THR A 39 5.39 0.99 -6.39
C THR A 39 3.90 0.64 -6.29
N GLY A 40 3.51 -0.13 -5.28
CA GLY A 40 2.12 -0.46 -4.98
C GLY A 40 1.26 0.78 -4.67
N TYR A 41 1.77 1.72 -3.88
CA TYR A 41 1.08 2.99 -3.59
C TYR A 41 0.77 3.77 -4.86
N ILE A 42 1.76 3.95 -5.73
CA ILE A 42 1.61 4.71 -6.98
C ILE A 42 0.64 4.01 -7.93
N GLN A 43 0.72 2.68 -8.05
CA GLN A 43 -0.23 1.91 -8.87
C GLN A 43 -1.67 2.06 -8.35
N ALA A 44 -1.88 1.96 -7.04
CA ALA A 44 -3.19 2.13 -6.43
C ALA A 44 -3.73 3.57 -6.60
N ALA A 45 -2.88 4.58 -6.44
CA ALA A 45 -3.23 5.97 -6.67
C ALA A 45 -3.61 6.23 -8.14
N LEU A 46 -2.88 5.62 -9.10
CA LEU A 46 -3.21 5.69 -10.51
C LEU A 46 -4.56 5.02 -10.80
N ALA A 47 -4.79 3.82 -10.28
CA ALA A 47 -6.06 3.09 -10.43
C ALA A 47 -7.24 3.86 -9.84
N TYR A 48 -7.04 4.51 -8.68
CA TYR A 48 -8.02 5.41 -8.06
C TYR A 48 -8.33 6.58 -8.99
N ARG A 49 -7.30 7.26 -9.51
CA ARG A 49 -7.45 8.43 -10.40
C ARG A 49 -8.25 8.13 -11.66
N ILE A 50 -8.10 6.94 -12.24
CA ILE A 50 -8.79 6.54 -13.48
C ILE A 50 -10.11 5.79 -13.24
N GLY A 51 -10.57 5.71 -11.98
CA GLY A 51 -11.84 5.05 -11.62
C GLY A 51 -11.83 3.52 -11.76
N GLN A 52 -10.66 2.90 -11.79
CA GLN A 52 -10.51 1.45 -11.98
C GLN A 52 -10.32 0.68 -10.67
N HIS A 53 -10.44 1.34 -9.52
CA HIS A 53 -10.36 0.64 -8.24
C HIS A 53 -11.64 -0.17 -7.97
N PRO A 54 -11.57 -1.51 -7.76
CA PRO A 54 -12.75 -2.37 -7.62
C PRO A 54 -13.74 -1.86 -6.56
N LYS A 55 -13.23 -1.47 -5.38
CA LYS A 55 -14.04 -0.96 -4.27
C LYS A 55 -14.70 0.42 -4.53
N LEU A 56 -14.24 1.19 -5.52
CA LEU A 56 -14.90 2.45 -5.92
C LEU A 56 -15.99 2.19 -6.96
N ARG A 57 -15.83 1.18 -7.82
CA ARG A 57 -16.87 0.81 -8.78
C ARG A 57 -18.15 0.36 -8.07
N ASP A 58 -18.01 -0.33 -6.94
CA ASP A 58 -19.12 -0.78 -6.10
C ASP A 58 -19.73 0.34 -5.23
N ALA A 59 -19.03 1.46 -5.02
CA ALA A 59 -19.52 2.60 -4.22
C ALA A 59 -20.19 3.70 -5.05
N VAL A 60 -20.10 3.62 -6.39
CA VAL A 60 -20.62 4.60 -7.35
C VAL A 60 -21.76 3.99 -8.21
N MET A 61 -22.16 2.75 -7.91
CA MET A 61 -23.34 2.05 -8.43
C MET A 61 -24.30 1.76 -7.28
#